data_AF-E1RAF1-F1
#
_entry.id   AF-E1RAF1-F1
#
_cell.length_a   1.000
_cell.length_b   1.000
_cell.length_c   1.000
_cell.angle_alpha   90.00
_cell.angle_beta   90.00
_cell.angle_gamma   90.00
#
_symmetry.space_group_name_H-M   'P 1'
#
loop_
_entity.id
_entity.type
_entity.pdbx_description
1 polymer ?
#
loop_
_entity_poly.entity_id
_entity_poly.type
_entity_poly.pdbx_seq_one_letter_code
_entity_poly.pdbx_strand_id
1 'polypeptide(L)'
;MNTTRLKRWPRPLDAVIIIIAVLVIVLISIEVYGGRGSAARLLVQSEGRTFVYPLDQDRILEVKGPLGITTIEIRDGRARFVDSPCRDKICVAYGWLENPGEWTACLPNKVLAAIEDNSSKEASIDFLSY
;
A
#
# COMPACT_ATOMS: atom_id res chain seq x y z
N MET A 1 -15.22 -53.95 -30.44
CA MET A 1 -14.81 -53.03 -29.35
C MET A 1 -14.58 -51.65 -29.94
N ASN A 2 -15.60 -50.79 -29.87
CA ASN A 2 -15.53 -49.40 -30.33
C ASN A 2 -15.07 -48.52 -29.17
N THR A 3 -13.95 -47.82 -29.32
CA THR A 3 -13.63 -46.66 -28.49
C THR A 3 -13.53 -45.44 -29.41
N THR A 4 -14.52 -44.58 -29.29
CA THR A 4 -14.75 -43.39 -30.10
C THR A 4 -13.64 -42.35 -29.88
N ARG A 5 -12.81 -42.11 -30.91
CA ARG A 5 -12.05 -40.87 -31.03
C ARG A 5 -13.00 -39.71 -31.35
N LEU A 6 -13.44 -38.99 -30.33
CA LEU A 6 -14.05 -37.67 -30.50
C LEU A 6 -12.98 -36.59 -30.28
N LYS A 7 -12.15 -36.36 -31.31
CA LYS A 7 -11.36 -35.13 -31.41
C LYS A 7 -12.31 -34.02 -31.86
N ARG A 8 -13.08 -33.48 -30.92
CA ARG A 8 -14.03 -32.39 -31.17
C ARG A 8 -13.22 -31.10 -31.29
N TRP A 9 -12.92 -30.71 -32.53
CA TRP A 9 -12.27 -29.43 -32.83
C TRP A 9 -13.21 -28.32 -32.32
N PRO A 10 -12.74 -27.38 -31.47
CA PRO A 10 -13.59 -26.27 -31.06
C PRO A 10 -14.03 -25.51 -32.30
N ARG A 11 -15.32 -25.19 -32.40
CA ARG A 11 -15.82 -24.31 -33.46
C ARG A 11 -15.11 -22.95 -33.31
N PRO A 12 -14.87 -22.19 -34.39
CA PRO A 12 -14.17 -20.91 -34.29
C PRO A 12 -14.83 -19.96 -33.27
N LEU A 13 -16.14 -20.09 -33.07
CA LEU A 13 -16.91 -19.42 -32.02
C LEU A 13 -16.54 -19.85 -30.59
N ASP A 14 -16.31 -21.14 -30.32
CA ASP A 14 -15.85 -21.62 -29.02
C ASP A 14 -14.46 -21.05 -28.69
N ALA A 15 -13.57 -20.99 -29.69
CA ALA A 15 -12.24 -20.42 -29.50
C ALA A 15 -12.29 -18.93 -29.15
N VAL A 16 -13.18 -18.17 -29.81
CA VAL A 16 -13.39 -16.73 -29.50
C VAL A 16 -13.93 -16.54 -28.08
N ILE A 17 -14.91 -17.36 -27.66
CA ILE A 17 -15.50 -17.28 -26.32
C ILE A 17 -14.45 -17.59 -25.25
N ILE A 18 -13.61 -18.60 -25.47
CA ILE A 18 -12.52 -18.96 -24.54
C ILE A 18 -11.50 -17.81 -24.43
N ILE A 19 -11.11 -17.20 -25.55
CA ILE A 19 -10.17 -16.07 -25.53
C ILE A 19 -10.75 -14.88 -24.76
N ILE A 20 -12.02 -14.55 -24.98
CA ILE A 20 -12.70 -13.46 -24.25
C ILE A 20 -12.77 -13.77 -22.76
N ALA A 21 -13.13 -15.00 -22.38
CA ALA A 21 -13.19 -15.40 -20.98
C ALA A 21 -11.82 -15.31 -20.30
N VAL A 22 -10.75 -15.77 -20.96
CA VAL A 22 -9.37 -15.65 -20.46
C VAL A 22 -8.98 -14.17 -20.33
N LEU A 23 -9.30 -13.33 -21.32
CA LEU A 23 -9.00 -11.91 -21.28
C LEU A 23 -9.68 -11.22 -20.08
N VAL A 24 -10.96 -11.51 -19.85
CA VAL A 24 -11.72 -10.97 -18.71
C VAL A 24 -11.13 -11.44 -17.39
N ILE A 25 -10.77 -12.72 -17.26
CA ILE A 25 -10.13 -13.25 -16.05
C ILE A 25 -8.79 -12.55 -15.81
N VAL A 26 -7.99 -12.32 -16.85
CA VAL A 26 -6.71 -11.61 -16.74
C VAL A 26 -6.90 -10.17 -16.31
N LEU A 27 -7.86 -9.45 -16.88
CA LEU A 27 -8.16 -8.06 -16.49
C LEU A 27 -8.61 -7.97 -15.03
N ILE A 28 -9.52 -8.84 -14.60
CA ILE A 28 -9.96 -8.91 -13.20
C ILE A 28 -8.80 -9.31 -12.28
N SER A 29 -7.94 -10.24 -12.72
CA SER A 29 -6.78 -10.65 -11.93
C SER A 29 -5.79 -9.51 -11.75
N ILE A 30 -5.57 -8.67 -12.76
CA ILE A 30 -4.70 -7.50 -12.65
C ILE A 30 -5.31 -6.46 -11.69
N GLU A 31 -6.62 -6.28 -11.68
CA GLU A 31 -7.27 -5.33 -10.76
C GLU A 31 -7.27 -5.85 -9.31
N VAL A 32 -7.57 -7.14 -9.13
CA VAL A 32 -7.66 -7.78 -7.80
C VAL A 32 -6.29 -8.03 -7.18
N TYR A 33 -5.31 -8.50 -7.97
CA TYR A 33 -3.95 -8.79 -7.48
C TYR A 33 -2.95 -7.65 -7.74
N GLY A 34 -3.30 -6.65 -8.56
CA GLY A 34 -2.49 -5.45 -8.76
C GLY A 34 -2.68 -4.41 -7.67
N GLY A 35 -3.74 -4.50 -6.87
CA GLY A 35 -3.79 -3.89 -5.55
C GLY A 35 -2.77 -4.59 -4.66
N ARG A 36 -1.67 -3.89 -4.33
CA ARG A 36 -0.52 -4.37 -3.56
C ARG A 36 -0.96 -5.03 -2.24
N GLY A 37 -1.26 -6.32 -2.31
CA GLY A 37 -1.49 -7.19 -1.19
C GLY A 37 -0.16 -7.59 -0.57
N SER A 38 0.44 -6.69 0.21
CA SER A 38 1.15 -7.13 1.40
C SER A 38 0.39 -6.57 2.59
N ALA A 39 0.38 -7.29 3.71
CA ALA A 39 -0.19 -6.85 4.98
C ALA A 39 0.67 -5.74 5.60
N ALA A 40 1.08 -4.78 4.77
CA ALA A 40 1.89 -3.64 5.12
C ALA A 40 1.10 -2.74 6.05
N ARG A 41 1.79 -2.20 7.04
CA ARG A 41 1.21 -1.34 8.06
C ARG A 41 1.94 -0.01 8.07
N LEU A 42 1.18 1.06 8.26
CA LEU A 42 1.70 2.39 8.48
C LEU A 42 1.91 2.53 9.98
N LEU A 43 3.16 2.62 10.37
CA LEU A 43 3.55 3.10 11.69
C LEU A 43 3.55 4.62 11.67
N VAL A 44 2.76 5.23 12.54
CA VAL A 44 2.76 6.67 12.78
C VAL A 44 3.24 6.92 14.20
N GLN A 45 4.39 7.54 14.36
CA GLN A 45 4.93 7.92 15.66
C GLN A 45 4.68 9.40 15.92
N SER A 46 4.09 9.72 17.07
CA SER A 46 3.96 11.09 17.56
C SER A 46 4.10 11.14 19.08
N GLU A 47 4.85 12.10 19.59
CA GLU A 47 5.08 12.32 21.04
C GLU A 47 5.51 11.05 21.80
N GLY A 48 6.32 10.20 21.17
CA GLY A 48 6.82 8.96 21.77
C GLY A 48 5.79 7.81 21.80
N ARG A 49 4.60 7.99 21.21
CA ARG A 49 3.60 6.94 21.00
C ARG A 49 3.61 6.49 19.55
N THR A 50 3.47 5.20 19.34
CA THR A 50 3.38 4.61 17.99
C THR A 50 1.97 4.09 17.77
N PHE A 51 1.36 4.53 16.67
CA PHE A 51 0.07 4.09 16.17
C PHE A 51 0.28 3.25 14.93
N VAL A 52 -0.50 2.18 14.77
CA VAL A 52 -0.36 1.23 13.67
C VAL A 52 -1.66 1.24 12.89
N TYR A 53 -1.60 1.54 11.60
CA TYR A 53 -2.75 1.55 10.70
C TYR A 53 -2.52 0.56 9.55
N PRO A 54 -3.53 -0.24 9.17
CA PRO A 54 -3.38 -1.12 8.03
C PRO A 54 -3.47 -0.30 6.73
N LEU A 55 -2.60 -0.59 5.74
CA LEU A 55 -2.57 0.15 4.46
C LEU A 55 -3.73 -0.19 3.52
N ASP A 56 -4.43 -1.29 3.79
CA ASP A 56 -5.58 -1.76 3.00
C ASP A 56 -6.86 -0.94 3.22
N GLN A 57 -6.85 0.00 4.16
CA GLN A 57 -7.99 0.83 4.51
C GLN A 57 -7.70 2.30 4.21
N ASP A 58 -8.35 2.80 3.16
CA ASP A 58 -8.33 4.20 2.79
C ASP A 58 -8.90 5.08 3.92
N ARG A 59 -8.10 6.05 4.37
CA ARG A 59 -8.49 6.97 5.44
C ARG A 59 -7.59 8.19 5.51
N ILE A 60 -8.12 9.24 6.14
CA ILE A 60 -7.37 10.44 6.53
C ILE A 60 -7.13 10.39 8.04
N LEU A 61 -5.90 10.65 8.44
CA LEU A 61 -5.43 10.66 9.82
C LEU A 61 -5.02 12.07 10.21
N GLU A 62 -5.52 12.53 11.35
CA GLU A 62 -5.08 13.78 11.97
C GLU A 62 -4.19 13.47 13.17
N VAL A 63 -2.91 13.79 13.04
CA VAL A 63 -1.88 13.48 14.02
C VAL A 63 -1.44 14.76 14.69
N LYS A 64 -1.69 14.87 16.00
CA LYS A 64 -1.23 16.01 16.79
C LYS A 64 0.25 15.87 17.11
N GLY A 65 1.00 16.95 16.88
CA GLY A 65 2.37 17.12 17.36
C GLY A 65 2.56 18.50 18.01
N PRO A 66 3.76 18.79 18.55
CA PRO A 66 4.05 20.03 19.28
C PRO A 66 3.86 21.33 18.48
N LEU A 67 3.93 21.30 17.15
CA LEU A 67 3.69 22.48 16.29
C LEU A 67 2.25 22.57 15.81
N GLY A 68 1.45 21.51 15.94
CA GLY A 68 0.07 21.48 15.48
C GLY A 68 -0.34 20.14 14.85
N ILE A 69 -1.43 20.17 14.11
CA ILE A 69 -2.02 18.99 13.47
C ILE A 69 -1.34 18.73 12.13
N THR A 70 -0.85 17.50 11.93
CA THR A 70 -0.39 16.97 10.65
C THR A 70 -1.48 16.07 10.07
N THR A 71 -1.74 16.19 8.78
CA THR A 71 -2.70 15.34 8.06
C THR A 71 -1.96 14.31 7.22
N ILE A 72 -2.26 13.03 7.44
CA ILE A 72 -1.71 11.90 6.68
C ILE A 72 -2.86 11.20 5.97
N GLU A 73 -2.69 10.88 4.69
CA GLU A 73 -3.67 10.13 3.89
C GLU A 73 -3.12 8.73 3.62
N ILE A 74 -3.95 7.71 3.87
CA ILE A 74 -3.76 6.34 3.39
C ILE A 74 -4.74 6.14 2.24
N ARG A 75 -4.23 5.71 1.09
CA ARG A 75 -5.04 5.46 -0.11
C ARG A 75 -4.39 4.45 -1.02
N ASP A 76 -5.18 3.50 -1.54
CA ASP A 76 -4.75 2.50 -2.52
C ASP A 76 -3.49 1.72 -2.07
N GLY A 77 -3.40 1.36 -0.78
CA GLY A 77 -2.24 0.65 -0.26
C GLY A 77 -0.97 1.49 -0.11
N ARG A 78 -1.09 2.82 -0.05
CA ARG A 78 0.02 3.78 0.07
C ARG A 78 -0.31 4.86 1.10
N ALA A 79 0.70 5.55 1.62
CA ALA A 79 0.50 6.62 2.59
C ALA A 79 1.27 7.89 2.21
N ARG A 80 0.77 9.09 2.55
CA ARG A 80 1.50 10.34 2.36
C ARG A 80 1.10 11.41 3.37
N PHE A 81 1.99 12.38 3.58
CA PHE A 81 1.65 13.61 4.29
C PHE A 81 0.90 14.55 3.34
N VAL A 82 -0.33 14.92 3.67
CA VAL A 82 -1.14 15.89 2.91
C VAL A 82 -0.83 17.31 3.36
N ASP A 83 -0.74 17.52 4.67
CA ASP A 83 -0.37 18.79 5.25
C ASP A 83 0.39 18.61 6.58
N SER A 84 1.23 19.59 6.91
CA SER A 84 1.97 19.62 8.16
C SER A 84 2.34 21.05 8.54
N PRO A 85 2.30 21.47 9.82
CA PRO A 85 2.52 22.86 10.22
C PRO A 85 3.98 23.34 10.07
N CYS A 86 4.91 22.50 9.60
CA CYS A 86 6.30 22.89 9.40
C CYS A 86 6.50 23.79 8.18
N ARG A 87 7.55 24.63 8.24
CA ARG A 87 7.91 25.56 7.17
C ARG A 87 8.40 24.85 5.91
N ASP A 88 9.25 23.84 6.09
CA ASP A 88 10.01 23.27 4.97
C ASP A 88 9.20 22.25 4.16
N LYS A 89 8.08 21.74 4.72
CA LYS A 89 7.14 20.81 4.07
C LYS A 89 7.81 19.60 3.40
N ILE A 90 9.01 19.19 3.85
CA ILE A 90 9.79 18.07 3.27
C ILE A 90 8.98 16.77 3.29
N CYS A 91 8.26 16.50 4.39
CA CYS A 91 7.38 15.33 4.51
C CYS A 91 6.26 15.32 3.47
N VAL A 92 5.69 16.48 3.13
CA VAL A 92 4.65 16.62 2.10
C VAL A 92 5.27 16.47 0.71
N ALA A 93 6.44 17.07 0.50
CA ALA A 93 7.18 17.00 -0.76
C ALA A 93 7.68 15.58 -1.10
N TYR A 94 7.89 14.73 -0.09
CA TYR A 94 8.26 13.32 -0.28
C TYR A 94 7.21 12.55 -1.10
N GLY A 95 5.93 12.86 -0.93
CA GLY A 95 4.85 12.21 -1.66
C GLY A 95 4.44 10.86 -1.08
N TRP A 96 4.14 9.90 -1.96
CA TRP A 96 3.63 8.58 -1.58
C TRP A 96 4.73 7.66 -1.08
N LEU A 97 4.53 7.14 0.12
CA LEU A 97 5.17 5.95 0.67
C LEU A 97 4.42 4.74 0.11
N GLU A 98 5.11 3.84 -0.57
CA GLU A 98 4.52 2.63 -1.18
C GLU A 98 5.19 1.34 -0.70
N ASN A 99 6.49 1.37 -0.43
CA ASN A 99 7.28 0.15 -0.21
C ASN A 99 7.65 -0.03 1.27
N PRO A 100 7.71 -1.27 1.78
CA PRO A 100 8.22 -1.54 3.13
C PRO A 100 9.63 -0.99 3.33
N GLY A 101 9.88 -0.40 4.51
CA GLY A 101 11.12 0.29 4.84
C GLY A 101 11.17 1.75 4.38
N GLU A 102 10.22 2.21 3.57
CA GLU A 102 10.07 3.64 3.30
C GLU A 102 9.49 4.37 4.50
N TRP A 103 10.05 5.54 4.80
CA TRP A 103 9.61 6.38 5.89
C TRP A 103 9.84 7.85 5.54
N THR A 104 9.05 8.73 6.14
CA THR A 104 9.26 10.17 6.10
C THR A 104 8.77 10.79 7.40
N ALA A 105 9.30 11.97 7.73
CA ALA A 105 9.00 12.60 9.01
C ALA A 105 8.88 14.11 8.88
N CYS A 106 7.93 14.67 9.60
CA CYS A 106 7.95 16.08 9.97
C CYS A 106 8.77 16.23 11.25
N LEU A 107 10.09 16.34 11.09
CA LEU A 107 11.04 16.50 12.20
C LEU A 107 10.64 17.64 13.16
N PRO A 108 10.29 18.86 12.70
CA PRO A 108 9.91 19.94 13.60
C PRO A 108 8.62 19.64 14.39
N ASN A 109 7.65 18.96 13.77
CA ASN A 109 6.40 18.58 14.42
C ASN A 109 6.46 17.20 15.10
N LYS A 110 7.64 16.56 15.18
CA LYS A 110 7.85 15.23 15.80
C LYS A 110 6.85 14.16 15.36
N VAL A 111 6.44 14.18 14.09
CA VAL A 111 5.57 13.15 13.50
C VAL A 111 6.37 12.37 12.48
N LEU A 112 6.46 11.06 12.64
CA LEU A 112 7.12 10.13 11.72
C LEU A 112 6.10 9.14 11.18
N ALA A 113 6.18 8.83 9.88
CA ALA A 113 5.42 7.76 9.27
C ALA A 113 6.34 6.79 8.54
N ALA A 114 6.16 5.49 8.74
CA ALA A 114 6.96 4.43 8.12
C ALA A 114 6.06 3.27 7.69
N ILE A 115 6.37 2.65 6.55
CA ILE A 115 5.72 1.42 6.11
C ILE A 115 6.54 0.24 6.60
N GLU A 116 5.92 -0.65 7.37
CA GLU A 116 6.50 -1.91 7.80
C GLU A 116 5.77 -3.10 7.19
N ASP A 117 6.53 -4.15 6.88
CA ASP A 117 5.97 -5.47 6.61
C ASP A 117 5.75 -6.21 7.94
N ASN A 118 4.74 -7.07 7.97
CA ASN A 118 4.34 -7.85 9.14
C ASN A 118 5.43 -8.87 9.55
N SER A 119 6.46 -9.07 8.72
CA SER A 119 7.53 -10.05 8.87
C SER A 119 8.79 -9.54 9.58
N SER A 120 8.95 -8.23 9.81
CA SER A 120 10.20 -7.65 10.36
C SER A 120 9.95 -6.90 11.66
N LYS A 121 9.98 -7.61 12.80
CA LYS A 121 9.90 -7.02 14.16
C LYS A 121 11.18 -6.28 14.61
N GLU A 122 12.20 -6.17 13.76
CA GLU A 122 13.57 -5.77 14.17
C GLU A 122 14.12 -4.49 13.50
N ALA A 123 13.40 -3.86 12.57
CA ALA A 123 13.89 -2.67 11.88
C ALA A 123 13.70 -1.35 12.67
N SER A 124 12.91 -1.35 13.75
CA SER A 124 12.56 -0.14 14.48
C SER A 124 13.66 0.42 15.40
N ILE A 125 14.77 -0.32 15.62
CA ILE A 125 15.83 0.07 16.56
C ILE A 125 17.01 0.77 15.85
N ASP A 126 17.24 0.46 14.57
CA ASP A 126 18.44 0.94 13.87
C ASP A 126 18.33 2.40 13.40
N PHE A 127 17.11 2.91 13.25
CA PHE A 127 16.87 4.30 12.80
C PHE A 127 17.15 5.37 13.88
N LEU A 128 17.28 4.99 15.16
CA LEU A 128 17.47 5.92 16.28
C LEU A 128 18.93 6.05 16.74
N SER A 129 19.88 5.44 16.02
CA SER A 129 21.29 5.35 16.45
C SER A 129 22.24 6.35 15.75
N TYR A 130 21.73 7.39 15.07
CA TYR A 130 22.57 8.42 14.46
C TYR A 130 22.10 9.85 14.79
#